data_AF-A0A8T1TJA4-F1
#
_entry.id   AF-A0A8T1TJA4-F1
#
_cell.length_a   1.000
_cell.length_b   1.000
_cell.length_c   1.000
_cell.angle_alpha   90.00
_cell.angle_beta   90.00
_cell.angle_gamma   90.00
#
_symmetry.space_group_name_H-M   'P 1'
#
loop_
_entity.id
_entity.type
_entity.pdbx_description
1 polymer ?
#
loop_
_entity_poly.entity_id
_entity_poly.type
_entity_poly.pdbx_seq_one_letter_code
_entity_poly.pdbx_strand_id
1 'polypeptide(L)'
;MTMAGPRANIVHSPDFESGAIPAAQDAEEDENESFVERFRKKRSLMQQEQHYELLRSIPPTSNIVERVFSVTRTTFGHERNSLQPITLEQILFLRQNESYWDVSTVGSLRS
;
A
#
# COMPACT_ATOMS: atom_id res chain seq x y z
N MET A 1 -1.89 -17.06 -1.59
CA MET A 1 -1.77 -15.79 -0.83
C MET A 1 -0.40 -15.85 -0.17
N THR A 2 0.63 -15.35 -0.87
CA THR A 2 2.03 -15.58 -0.49
C THR A 2 2.47 -14.43 0.42
N MET A 3 2.68 -14.74 1.70
CA MET A 3 3.25 -13.82 2.68
C MET A 3 4.70 -13.51 2.25
N ALA A 4 5.08 -12.23 2.21
CA ALA A 4 6.43 -11.82 1.88
C ALA A 4 7.44 -12.50 2.84
N GLY A 5 8.44 -13.17 2.26
CA GLY A 5 9.43 -13.94 3.02
C GLY A 5 10.45 -13.05 3.77
N PRO A 6 11.25 -13.64 4.68
CA PRO A 6 12.02 -12.92 5.72
C PRO A 6 13.21 -12.07 5.23
N ARG A 7 13.28 -11.75 3.93
CA ARG A 7 14.45 -11.09 3.30
C ARG A 7 14.07 -9.90 2.42
N ALA A 8 12.88 -9.31 2.61
CA ALA A 8 12.63 -7.98 2.07
C ALA A 8 13.52 -6.98 2.83
N ASN A 9 14.30 -6.19 2.10
CA ASN A 9 15.10 -5.12 2.69
C ASN A 9 14.11 -4.01 3.08
N ILE A 10 13.51 -4.12 4.27
CA ILE A 10 12.63 -3.09 4.82
C ILE A 10 13.52 -1.88 5.04
N VAL A 11 13.15 -0.75 4.46
CA VAL A 11 13.77 0.52 4.83
C VAL A 11 13.49 0.69 6.32
N HIS A 12 14.52 0.49 7.14
CA HIS A 12 14.46 0.74 8.57
C HIS A 12 14.27 2.24 8.78
N SER A 13 13.02 2.66 8.74
CA SER A 13 12.60 3.99 9.12
C SER A 13 12.07 3.90 10.55
N PRO A 14 12.75 4.51 11.53
CA PRO A 14 12.27 4.50 12.91
C PRO A 14 10.87 5.12 13.02
N ASP A 15 10.51 6.05 12.12
CA ASP A 15 9.19 6.67 12.07
C ASP A 15 8.10 5.68 11.61
N PHE A 16 8.44 4.78 10.67
CA PHE A 16 7.53 3.74 10.21
C PHE A 16 7.40 2.58 11.22
N GLU A 17 8.51 2.17 11.82
CA GLU A 17 8.54 1.11 12.83
C GLU A 17 7.94 1.55 14.18
N SER A 18 7.99 2.85 14.51
CA SER A 18 7.36 3.42 15.71
C SER A 18 5.82 3.44 15.66
N GLY A 19 5.21 3.17 14.50
CA GLY A 19 3.77 2.95 14.37
C GLY A 19 3.33 1.55 14.82
N ALA A 20 4.27 0.61 14.99
CA ALA A 20 4.00 -0.65 15.65
C ALA A 20 3.93 -0.39 17.16
N ILE A 21 2.71 -0.50 17.69
CA ILE A 21 2.43 -0.47 19.13
C ILE A 21 3.43 -1.44 19.80
N PRO A 22 4.35 -1.00 20.66
CA PRO A 22 5.00 -1.96 21.55
C PRO A 22 3.86 -2.64 22.28
N ALA A 23 3.72 -3.96 22.09
CA ALA A 23 2.76 -4.77 22.84
C ALA A 23 2.82 -4.28 24.28
N ALA A 24 1.70 -3.68 24.70
CA ALA A 24 1.63 -2.70 25.76
C ALA A 24 2.64 -3.02 26.87
N GLN A 25 3.61 -2.14 27.07
CA GLN A 25 4.20 -2.05 28.40
C GLN A 25 3.03 -1.68 29.30
N ASP A 26 2.65 -2.65 30.13
CA ASP A 26 1.57 -2.71 31.10
C ASP A 26 1.10 -1.32 31.58
N ALA A 27 0.25 -0.67 30.78
CA ALA A 27 -0.58 0.40 31.26
C ALA A 27 -1.71 -0.32 31.99
N GLU A 28 -1.63 -0.35 33.32
CA GLU A 28 -2.62 -0.94 34.24
C GLU A 28 -4.02 -0.87 33.62
N GLU A 29 -4.49 -2.00 33.08
CA GLU A 29 -5.82 -2.07 32.51
C GLU A 29 -6.78 -1.94 33.67
N ASP A 30 -7.39 -0.76 33.80
CA ASP A 30 -8.45 -0.55 34.76
C ASP A 30 -9.54 -1.59 34.46
N GLU A 31 -9.71 -2.56 35.36
CA GLU A 31 -10.59 -3.73 35.15
C GLU A 31 -12.06 -3.31 34.94
N ASN A 32 -12.36 -2.05 35.26
CA ASN A 32 -13.66 -1.40 35.14
C ASN A 32 -13.84 -0.53 33.88
N GLU A 33 -12.82 -0.35 33.02
CA GLU A 33 -12.95 0.44 31.78
C GLU A 33 -13.78 -0.30 30.73
N SER A 34 -14.85 0.35 30.26
CA SER A 34 -15.71 -0.17 29.19
C SER A 34 -14.93 -0.36 27.88
N PHE A 35 -15.31 -1.36 27.07
CA PHE A 35 -14.73 -1.58 25.74
C PHE A 35 -14.70 -0.30 24.88
N VAL A 36 -15.75 0.51 24.98
CA VAL A 36 -15.85 1.79 24.26
C VAL A 36 -14.85 2.82 24.81
N GLU A 37 -14.64 2.86 26.12
CA GLU A 37 -13.66 3.75 26.77
C GLU A 37 -12.24 3.34 26.41
N ARG A 38 -11.92 2.05 26.41
CA ARG A 38 -10.64 1.52 25.95
C ARG A 38 -10.35 1.94 24.51
N PHE A 39 -11.35 1.86 23.61
CA PHE A 39 -11.18 2.29 22.22
C PHE A 39 -11.05 3.81 22.09
N ARG A 40 -11.83 4.59 22.86
CA ARG A 40 -11.72 6.06 22.88
C ARG A 40 -10.37 6.52 23.41
N LYS A 41 -9.85 5.89 24.47
CA LYS A 41 -8.55 6.15 25.08
C LYS A 41 -7.43 5.78 24.12
N LYS A 42 -7.47 4.58 23.51
CA LYS A 42 -6.54 4.20 22.42
C LYS A 42 -6.59 5.19 21.26
N ARG A 43 -7.78 5.60 20.80
CA ARG A 43 -7.94 6.61 19.74
C ARG A 43 -7.46 7.99 20.17
N SER A 44 -7.56 8.34 21.45
CA SER A 44 -7.06 9.61 21.99
C SER A 44 -5.54 9.63 22.10
N LEU A 45 -4.92 8.49 22.44
CA LEU A 45 -3.47 8.32 22.45
C LEU A 45 -2.91 8.27 21.02
N MET A 46 -3.62 7.61 20.10
CA MET A 46 -3.31 7.57 18.66
C MET A 46 -3.60 8.89 17.92
N GLN A 47 -4.38 9.80 18.54
CA GLN A 47 -4.63 11.15 18.03
C GLN A 47 -3.44 12.09 18.27
N GLN A 48 -2.36 11.63 18.91
CA GLN A 48 -1.06 12.26 18.74
C GLN A 48 -0.78 12.31 17.23
N GLU A 49 -0.82 13.53 16.68
CA GLU A 49 -0.95 13.81 15.25
C GLU A 49 -0.05 12.89 14.43
N GLN A 50 -0.66 11.90 13.79
CA GLN A 50 0.01 11.10 12.77
C GLN A 50 0.24 12.05 11.58
N HIS A 51 1.36 12.76 11.61
CA HIS A 51 1.73 13.71 10.58
C HIS A 51 2.23 12.94 9.36
N TYR A 52 1.29 12.55 8.51
CA TYR A 52 1.59 11.97 7.21
C TYR A 52 2.13 13.08 6.30
N GLU A 53 3.44 13.08 6.07
CA GLU A 53 4.13 14.12 5.29
C GLU A 53 3.58 14.29 3.86
N LEU A 54 2.98 13.23 3.30
CA LEU A 54 2.57 13.16 1.91
C LEU A 54 1.06 12.93 1.72
N LEU A 55 0.19 13.37 2.64
CA LEU A 55 -1.28 13.25 2.46
C LEU A 55 -1.77 13.87 1.15
N ARG A 56 -1.08 14.91 0.69
CA ARG A 56 -1.44 15.60 -0.56
C ARG A 56 -1.18 14.77 -1.82
N SER A 57 -0.35 13.72 -1.77
CA SER A 57 -0.16 12.82 -2.90
C SER A 57 -1.22 11.74 -3.00
N ILE A 58 -1.93 11.46 -1.89
CA ILE A 58 -3.01 10.50 -1.86
C ILE A 58 -4.24 11.19 -2.48
N PRO A 59 -4.74 10.72 -3.62
CA PRO A 59 -5.93 11.30 -4.20
C PRO A 59 -7.12 11.14 -3.24
N PRO A 60 -8.05 12.11 -3.19
CA PRO A 60 -9.22 12.05 -2.31
C PRO A 60 -10.20 10.92 -2.65
N THR A 61 -10.00 10.22 -3.78
CA THR A 61 -10.88 9.17 -4.30
C THR A 61 -10.07 8.06 -4.96
N SER A 62 -10.59 6.83 -4.93
CA SER A 62 -9.98 5.65 -5.57
C SER A 62 -10.18 5.56 -7.10
N ASN A 63 -10.66 6.63 -7.74
CA ASN A 63 -11.03 6.64 -9.17
C ASN A 63 -9.92 6.15 -10.11
N ILE A 64 -8.65 6.39 -9.77
CA ILE A 64 -7.50 5.91 -10.55
C ILE A 64 -7.41 4.37 -10.53
N VAL A 65 -7.63 3.76 -9.36
CA VAL A 65 -7.61 2.31 -9.18
C VAL A 65 -8.79 1.67 -9.91
N GLU A 66 -9.98 2.27 -9.79
CA GLU A 66 -11.17 1.79 -10.50
C GLU A 66 -11.00 1.83 -12.03
N ARG A 67 -10.41 2.91 -12.56
CA ARG A 67 -10.09 3.02 -13.98
C ARG A 67 -9.10 1.93 -14.41
N VAL A 68 -8.06 1.68 -13.62
CA VAL A 68 -7.11 0.58 -13.87
C VAL A 68 -7.85 -0.75 -13.94
N PHE A 69 -8.65 -1.11 -12.93
CA PHE A 69 -9.36 -2.40 -12.92
C PHE A 69 -10.42 -2.52 -14.03
N SER A 70 -11.04 -1.42 -14.45
CA SER A 70 -11.94 -1.40 -15.60
C SER A 70 -11.19 -1.78 -16.89
N VAL A 71 -10.03 -1.17 -17.14
CA VAL A 71 -9.16 -1.50 -18.27
C VAL A 71 -8.69 -2.95 -18.16
N THR A 72 -8.21 -3.37 -16.99
CA THR A 72 -7.78 -4.75 -16.73
C THR A 72 -8.87 -5.75 -17.10
N ARG A 73 -10.10 -5.50 -16.67
CA ARG A 73 -11.27 -6.36 -16.95
C ARG A 73 -11.52 -6.51 -18.46
N THR A 74 -11.38 -5.44 -19.23
CA THR A 74 -11.50 -5.51 -20.69
C THR A 74 -10.33 -6.23 -21.35
N THR A 75 -9.11 -6.04 -20.86
CA THR A 75 -7.90 -6.68 -21.42
C THR A 75 -7.77 -8.17 -21.09
N PHE A 76 -8.27 -8.59 -19.93
CA PHE A 76 -8.23 -9.96 -19.43
C PHE A 76 -9.54 -10.74 -19.74
N GLY A 77 -10.56 -10.06 -20.26
CA GLY A 77 -11.87 -10.64 -20.54
C GLY A 77 -11.95 -11.44 -21.84
N HIS A 78 -12.53 -12.64 -21.71
CA HIS A 78 -13.06 -13.60 -22.70
C HIS A 78 -12.16 -14.08 -23.85
N GLU A 79 -11.41 -13.21 -24.53
CA GLU A 79 -10.60 -13.56 -25.72
C GLU A 79 -9.11 -13.79 -25.38
N ARG A 80 -8.70 -13.58 -24.12
CA ARG A 80 -7.30 -13.62 -23.66
C ARG A 80 -7.09 -14.51 -22.43
N ASN A 81 -7.77 -15.66 -22.38
CA ASN A 81 -7.81 -16.60 -21.25
C ASN A 81 -6.46 -17.32 -20.92
N SER A 82 -5.30 -16.78 -21.34
CA SER A 82 -3.99 -17.43 -21.19
C SER A 82 -2.88 -16.50 -20.68
N LEU A 83 -3.22 -15.35 -20.08
CA LEU A 83 -2.21 -14.54 -19.40
C LEU A 83 -2.06 -15.00 -17.95
N GLN A 84 -0.84 -15.32 -17.54
CA GLN A 84 -0.55 -15.53 -16.12
C GLN A 84 -0.74 -14.20 -15.36
N PRO A 85 -1.15 -14.23 -14.08
CA PRO A 85 -1.35 -13.01 -13.28
C PRO A 85 -0.14 -12.07 -13.30
N ILE A 86 1.07 -12.63 -13.22
CA ILE A 86 2.33 -11.88 -13.26
C ILE A 86 2.52 -11.11 -14.57
N THR A 87 2.16 -11.71 -15.70
CA THR A 87 2.27 -11.08 -17.03
C THR A 87 1.25 -9.96 -17.16
N LEU A 88 0.05 -10.15 -16.63
CA LEU A 88 -0.99 -9.13 -16.62
C LEU A 88 -0.55 -7.91 -15.79
N GLU A 89 -0.01 -8.14 -14.60
CA GLU A 89 0.53 -7.09 -13.73
C GLU A 89 1.65 -6.29 -14.41
N GLN A 90 2.59 -6.97 -15.08
CA GLN A 90 3.66 -6.31 -15.84
C GLN A 90 3.13 -5.43 -16.96
N ILE A 91 2.16 -5.92 -17.74
CA ILE A 91 1.56 -5.15 -18.84
C ILE A 91 0.84 -3.92 -18.30
N LEU A 92 0.05 -4.07 -17.23
CA LEU A 92 -0.68 -2.96 -16.61
C LEU A 92 0.25 -1.91 -16.01
N PHE A 93 1.34 -2.34 -15.36
CA PHE A 93 2.36 -1.45 -14.82
C PHE A 93 2.98 -0.58 -15.91
N LEU A 94 3.38 -1.18 -17.03
CA LEU A 94 3.97 -0.47 -18.16
C LEU A 94 2.97 0.50 -18.81
N ARG A 95 1.72 0.05 -18.99
CA ARG A 95 0.62 0.87 -19.56
C ARG A 95 0.30 2.08 -18.68
N GLN A 96 0.15 1.90 -17.38
CA GLN A 96 -0.23 2.98 -16.46
C GLN A 96 0.88 4.04 -16.34
N ASN A 97 2.13 3.63 -16.54
CA ASN A 97 3.31 4.48 -16.42
C ASN A 97 3.92 4.86 -17.78
N GLU A 98 3.16 4.79 -18.88
CA GLU A 98 3.64 5.06 -20.25
C GLU A 98 4.41 6.39 -20.37
N SER A 99 4.00 7.43 -19.63
CA SER A 99 4.68 8.73 -19.62
C SER A 99 6.11 8.72 -19.05
N TYR A 100 6.48 7.69 -18.29
CA TYR A 100 7.76 7.61 -17.59
C TYR A 100 8.83 6.84 -18.37
N TRP A 101 8.48 6.22 -19.49
CA TRP A 101 9.43 5.43 -20.27
C TRP A 101 9.18 5.56 -21.76
N ASP A 102 10.27 5.58 -22.52
CA ASP A 102 10.27 5.57 -23.98
C ASP A 102 11.37 4.60 -24.47
N VAL A 103 11.36 4.30 -25.76
CA VAL A 103 12.38 3.50 -26.45
C VAL A 103 13.79 4.02 -26.16
N SER A 104 13.94 5.35 -26.01
CA SER A 104 15.20 5.99 -25.62
C SER A 104 15.66 5.62 -24.20
N THR A 105 14.75 5.58 -23.23
CA THR A 105 15.02 5.14 -21.84
C THR A 105 15.47 3.68 -21.81
N VAL A 106 14.81 2.82 -22.59
CA VAL A 106 15.14 1.39 -22.67
C VAL A 106 16.48 1.15 -23.38
N GLY A 107 16.78 1.94 -24.42
CA GLY A 107 18.04 1.88 -25.15
C GLY A 107 19.25 2.22 -24.28
N SER A 108 19.10 3.20 -23.39
CA SER A 108 20.19 3.67 -22.50
C SER A 108 20.58 2.66 -21.42
N LEU A 109 19.69 1.71 -21.07
CA LEU A 109 19.98 0.65 -20.10
C LEU A 109 20.68 -0.57 -20.72
N ARG A 110 20.81 -0.60 -22.05
CA ARG A 110 21.38 -1.73 -22.80
C ARG A 110 22.82 -1.48 -23.29
N SER A 111 23.36 -0.27 -23.10
CA SER A 111 24.77 0.07 -23.38
C SER A 111 25.61 -0.02 -22.13
#